data_AF-A0A527VGC2-F1
#
_entry.id   AF-A0A527VGC2-F1
#
_cell.length_a   1.000
_cell.length_b   1.000
_cell.length_c   1.000
_cell.angle_alpha   90.00
_cell.angle_beta   90.00
_cell.angle_gamma   90.00
#
_symmetry.space_group_name_H-M   'P 1'
#
loop_
_entity.id
_entity.type
_entity.pdbx_description
1 polymer ?
#
loop_
_entity_poly.entity_id
_entity_poly.type
_entity_poly.pdbx_seq_one_letter_code
_entity_poly.pdbx_strand_id
1 'polypeptide(L)'
;MLNDVRAGLRLDVRGSWARYGVKPDLGAYSKAIANGWPLAAVAGSLTMIEGDSKVFVTGSFWLGSAAMAAGLKTLEILRTTDALAHIEAMGERFRKGLAAVA
;
A
#
# COMPACT_ATOMS: atom_id res chain seq x y z
N MET A 1 -1.09 -5.13 -14.48
CA MET A 1 -1.14 -4.14 -13.39
C MET A 1 -1.86 -4.73 -12.19
N LEU A 2 -1.35 -4.54 -10.97
CA LEU A 2 -2.00 -4.90 -9.72
C LEU A 2 -2.61 -3.66 -9.06
N ASN A 3 -3.86 -3.75 -8.61
CA ASN A 3 -4.49 -2.70 -7.83
C ASN A 3 -4.41 -3.01 -6.33
N ASP A 4 -3.45 -2.38 -5.66
CA ASP A 4 -3.15 -2.58 -4.25
C ASP A 4 -3.69 -1.46 -3.35
N VAL A 5 -4.60 -0.64 -3.87
CA VAL A 5 -5.20 0.48 -3.12
C VAL A 5 -5.84 0.02 -1.81
N ARG A 6 -6.43 -1.17 -1.76
CA ARG A 6 -7.07 -1.73 -0.56
C ARG A 6 -6.15 -2.67 0.21
N ALA A 7 -5.52 -3.61 -0.48
CA ALA A 7 -4.78 -4.72 0.13
C ALA A 7 -3.32 -4.39 0.49
N GLY A 8 -2.69 -3.47 -0.27
CA GLY A 8 -1.32 -3.05 -0.02
C GLY A 8 -1.17 -2.42 1.36
N LEU A 9 0.00 -2.67 2.00
CA LEU A 9 0.34 -2.16 3.32
C LEU A 9 -0.61 -2.63 4.46
N ARG A 10 -1.48 -3.60 4.18
CA ARG A 10 -2.25 -4.35 5.19
C ARG A 10 -1.87 -5.82 5.20
N LEU A 11 -1.59 -6.39 4.03
CA LEU A 11 -1.11 -7.77 3.91
C LEU A 11 0.42 -7.84 4.00
N ASP A 12 1.14 -7.01 3.25
CA ASP A 12 2.59 -6.96 3.28
C ASP A 12 3.04 -5.52 2.96
N VAL A 13 4.17 -5.10 3.54
CA VAL A 13 4.72 -3.77 3.35
C VAL A 13 5.22 -3.51 1.91
N ARG A 14 5.51 -4.57 1.16
CA ARG A 14 5.91 -4.52 -0.26
C ARG A 14 4.71 -4.45 -1.21
N GLY A 15 3.51 -4.77 -0.73
CA GLY A 15 2.29 -4.96 -1.51
C GLY A 15 1.74 -6.39 -1.40
N SER A 16 0.45 -6.57 -1.64
CA SER A 16 -0.24 -7.87 -1.47
C SER A 16 0.40 -8.98 -2.30
N TRP A 17 0.94 -8.64 -3.47
CA TRP A 17 1.65 -9.58 -4.35
C TRP A 17 2.81 -10.31 -3.68
N ALA A 18 3.45 -9.71 -2.68
CA ALA A 18 4.61 -10.28 -2.03
C ALA A 18 4.27 -11.55 -1.24
N ARG A 19 3.04 -11.66 -0.72
CA ARG A 19 2.55 -12.90 -0.09
C ARG A 19 2.31 -14.02 -1.10
N TYR A 20 2.04 -13.68 -2.36
CA TYR A 20 1.69 -14.64 -3.41
C TYR A 20 2.81 -14.90 -4.42
N GLY A 21 3.93 -14.19 -4.32
CA GLY A 21 5.10 -14.35 -5.21
C GLY A 21 4.90 -13.80 -6.62
N VAL A 22 3.88 -12.98 -6.88
CA VAL A 22 3.53 -12.49 -8.23
C VAL A 22 3.89 -11.01 -8.39
N LYS A 23 5.18 -10.70 -8.54
CA LYS A 23 5.63 -9.30 -8.67
C LYS A 23 5.06 -8.65 -9.94
N PRO A 24 4.26 -7.57 -9.84
CA PRO A 24 3.67 -6.92 -11.00
C PRO A 24 4.65 -5.94 -11.67
N ASP A 25 4.52 -5.73 -12.97
CA ASP A 25 5.22 -4.65 -13.67
C ASP A 25 4.71 -3.25 -13.29
N LEU A 26 3.45 -3.16 -12.86
CA LEU A 26 2.82 -1.92 -12.43
C LEU A 26 1.88 -2.17 -11.26
N GLY A 27 1.99 -1.38 -10.20
CA GLY A 27 1.15 -1.44 -9.00
C GLY A 27 0.58 -0.08 -8.61
N ALA A 28 -0.71 -0.02 -8.27
CA ALA A 28 -1.35 1.18 -7.72
C ALA A 28 -1.56 1.07 -6.20
N TYR A 29 -1.23 2.14 -5.47
CA TYR A 29 -1.27 2.21 -4.01
C TYR A 29 -1.96 3.50 -3.57
N SER A 30 -2.71 3.45 -2.46
CA SER A 30 -3.32 4.61 -1.80
C SER A 30 -3.78 4.19 -0.39
N LYS A 31 -4.79 4.85 0.18
CA LYS A 31 -5.42 4.57 1.47
C LYS A 31 -4.42 4.49 2.63
N ALA A 32 -3.87 3.31 2.88
CA ALA A 32 -2.95 3.08 3.99
C ALA A 32 -1.58 3.73 3.79
N ILE A 33 -1.20 4.09 2.56
CA ILE A 33 0.18 4.53 2.24
C ILE A 33 0.65 5.76 3.01
N ALA A 34 -0.25 6.60 3.51
CA ALA A 34 0.09 7.75 4.35
C ALA A 34 -0.82 7.87 5.59
N ASN A 35 -1.35 6.75 6.08
CA ASN A 35 -2.14 6.65 7.30
C ASN A 35 -3.21 7.76 7.48
N GLY A 36 -3.98 8.03 6.42
CA GLY A 36 -5.06 9.02 6.41
C GLY A 36 -4.77 10.32 5.66
N TRP A 37 -3.50 10.64 5.37
CA TRP A 37 -3.16 11.76 4.49
C TRP A 37 -3.47 11.44 3.02
N PRO A 38 -3.86 12.45 2.20
CA PRO A 38 -4.19 12.25 0.79
C PRO A 38 -2.94 11.95 -0.02
N LEU A 39 -2.63 10.66 -0.18
CA LEU A 39 -1.53 10.17 -1.00
C LEU A 39 -1.95 8.94 -1.80
N ALA A 40 -1.52 8.91 -3.05
CA ALA A 40 -1.60 7.76 -3.93
C ALA A 40 -0.30 7.66 -4.72
N ALA A 41 0.05 6.46 -5.18
CA ALA A 41 1.23 6.20 -5.96
C ALA A 41 0.96 5.12 -7.00
N VAL A 42 1.61 5.28 -8.16
CA VAL A 42 1.80 4.22 -9.13
C VAL A 42 3.28 3.85 -9.09
N ALA A 43 3.59 2.58 -8.86
CA ALA A 43 4.96 2.08 -8.89
C ALA A 43 5.12 1.13 -10.08
N GLY A 44 6.10 1.39 -10.93
CA GLY A 44 6.40 0.59 -12.11
C GLY A 44 7.77 -0.09 -12.03
N SER A 45 7.94 -1.19 -12.77
CA SER A 45 9.26 -1.75 -13.08
C SER A 45 10.02 -0.83 -14.03
N LEU A 46 11.35 -1.01 -14.12
CA LEU A 46 12.19 -0.20 -15.01
C LEU A 46 11.78 -0.32 -16.49
N THR A 47 11.17 -1.45 -16.89
CA THR A 47 10.67 -1.63 -18.26
C THR A 47 9.53 -0.67 -18.61
N MET A 48 8.88 -0.05 -17.62
CA MET A 48 7.78 0.89 -17.81
C MET A 48 8.22 2.37 -17.88
N ILE A 49 9.51 2.68 -17.65
CA ILE A 49 10.04 4.06 -17.64
C ILE A 49 9.75 4.80 -18.95
N GLU A 50 9.88 4.13 -20.09
CA GLU A 50 9.64 4.77 -21.39
C GLU A 50 8.19 5.22 -21.52
N GLY A 51 7.24 4.43 -21.02
CA GLY A 51 5.81 4.77 -21.01
C GLY A 51 5.50 5.96 -20.10
N ASP A 52 6.12 6.02 -18.92
CA ASP A 52 5.96 7.11 -17.95
C ASP A 52 6.30 8.48 -18.57
N SER A 53 7.44 8.56 -19.26
CA SER A 53 7.91 9.81 -19.90
C SER A 53 7.01 10.34 -21.03
N LYS A 54 6.13 9.49 -21.59
CA LYS A 54 5.26 9.82 -22.72
C LYS A 54 3.86 10.28 -22.28
N VAL A 55 3.53 10.16 -21.00
CA VAL A 55 2.21 10.49 -20.47
C VAL A 55 2.30 11.72 -19.59
N PHE A 56 1.52 12.76 -19.92
CA PHE A 56 1.44 13.95 -19.08
C PHE A 56 0.32 13.81 -18.04
N VAL A 57 0.72 13.72 -16.77
CA VAL A 57 -0.19 13.75 -15.62
C VAL A 57 0.37 14.70 -14.56
N THR A 58 -0.51 15.53 -13.98
CA THR A 58 -0.13 16.47 -12.92
C THR A 58 -1.31 16.73 -12.00
N GLY A 59 -1.04 17.26 -10.82
CA GLY A 59 -2.05 17.70 -9.87
C GLY A 59 -1.46 18.68 -8.88
N SER A 60 -2.20 19.75 -8.57
CA SER A 60 -1.73 20.85 -7.73
C SER A 60 -1.17 20.41 -6.38
N PHE A 61 -1.69 19.32 -5.82
CA PHE A 61 -1.32 18.82 -4.49
C PHE A 61 -0.40 17.60 -4.54
N TRP A 62 -0.01 17.11 -5.72
CA TRP A 62 0.79 15.87 -5.85
C TRP A 62 2.20 16.01 -5.27
N LEU A 63 2.70 17.24 -5.13
CA LEU A 63 4.00 17.56 -4.54
C LEU A 63 3.90 18.04 -3.09
N GLY A 64 2.77 17.80 -2.41
CA GLY A 64 2.56 18.21 -1.02
C GLY A 64 3.46 17.46 -0.02
N SER A 65 4.36 18.18 0.65
CA SER A 65 5.35 17.61 1.57
C SER A 65 4.76 16.92 2.80
N ALA A 66 3.64 17.41 3.33
CA ALA A 66 3.00 16.84 4.51
C ALA A 66 2.53 15.38 4.29
N ALA A 67 1.89 15.11 3.15
CA ALA A 67 1.46 13.76 2.80
C ALA A 67 2.64 12.82 2.54
N MET A 68 3.73 13.33 1.93
CA MET A 68 4.97 12.58 1.74
C MET A 68 5.64 12.22 3.07
N ALA A 69 5.73 13.16 4.01
CA ALA A 69 6.28 12.92 5.34
C ALA A 69 5.48 11.87 6.12
N ALA A 70 4.15 11.96 6.08
CA ALA A 70 3.27 10.95 6.67
C ALA A 70 3.47 9.57 6.02
N GLY A 71 3.63 9.53 4.69
CA GLY A 71 3.91 8.29 3.97
C GLY A 71 5.23 7.65 4.36
N LEU A 72 6.31 8.43 4.43
CA LEU A 72 7.62 7.94 4.88
C LEU A 72 7.56 7.35 6.29
N LYS A 73 6.94 8.08 7.24
CA LYS A 73 6.81 7.60 8.62
C LYS A 73 5.92 6.36 8.72
N THR A 74 4.87 6.28 7.92
CA THR A 74 4.00 5.10 7.85
C THR A 74 4.79 3.88 7.39
N LEU A 75 5.54 4.00 6.28
CA LEU A 75 6.37 2.92 5.77
C LEU A 75 7.47 2.51 6.75
N GLU A 76 8.08 3.47 7.45
CA GLU A 76 9.05 3.19 8.52
C GLU A 76 8.42 2.31 9.60
N ILE A 77 7.29 2.72 10.18
CA ILE A 77 6.59 1.98 11.24
C ILE A 77 6.22 0.57 10.76
N LEU A 78 5.67 0.43 9.54
CA LEU A 78 5.31 -0.87 8.99
C LEU A 78 6.51 -1.81 8.78
N ARG A 79 7.73 -1.27 8.63
CA ARG A 79 8.96 -2.06 8.47
C ARG A 79 9.64 -2.38 9.79
N THR A 80 9.48 -1.54 10.81
CA THR A 80 10.23 -1.64 12.08
C THR A 80 9.42 -2.17 13.24
N THR A 81 8.10 -2.36 13.06
CA THR A 81 7.18 -2.86 14.09
C THR A 81 6.44 -4.09 13.61
N ASP A 82 5.69 -4.73 14.52
CA ASP A 82 4.82 -5.88 14.27
C ASP A 82 3.39 -5.48 13.84
N ALA A 83 3.18 -4.23 13.43
CA ALA A 83 1.85 -3.68 13.13
C ALA A 83 1.01 -4.57 12.19
N LEU A 84 1.61 -5.13 11.13
CA LEU A 84 0.90 -6.01 10.19
C LEU A 84 0.48 -7.34 10.83
N ALA A 85 1.36 -7.93 11.65
CA ALA A 85 1.06 -9.15 12.38
C ALA A 85 -0.05 -8.92 13.41
N HIS A 86 -0.03 -7.77 14.09
CA HIS A 86 -1.09 -7.37 15.02
C HIS A 86 -2.44 -7.24 14.33
N ILE A 87 -2.50 -6.55 13.18
CA ILE A 87 -3.73 -6.38 12.38
C ILE A 87 -4.30 -7.75 11.96
N GLU A 88 -3.43 -8.65 11.49
CA GLU A 88 -3.83 -10.00 11.10
C GLU A 88 -4.38 -10.81 12.27
N ALA A 89 -3.71 -10.77 13.43
CA ALA A 89 -4.17 -11.44 14.64
C ALA A 89 -5.55 -10.93 15.12
N MET A 90 -5.78 -9.62 15.06
CA MET A 90 -7.07 -9.02 15.45
C MET A 90 -8.18 -9.38 14.45
N GLY A 91 -7.88 -9.37 13.15
CA GLY A 91 -8.81 -9.81 12.11
C GLY A 91 -9.21 -11.28 12.28
N GLU A 92 -8.24 -12.15 12.61
CA GLU A 92 -8.49 -13.57 12.84
C GLU A 92 -9.37 -13.81 14.07
N ARG A 93 -9.06 -13.12 15.17
CA ARG A 93 -9.86 -13.18 16.39
C ARG A 93 -11.30 -12.78 16.14
N PHE A 94 -11.52 -11.69 15.39
CA PHE A 94 -12.85 -11.23 15.02
C PHE A 94 -13.59 -12.27 14.17
N ARG A 95 -12.94 -12.79 13.13
CA ARG A 95 -13.51 -13.80 12.23
C ARG A 95 -13.90 -15.08 12.97
N LYS A 96 -13.02 -15.61 13.83
CA LYS A 96 -13.30 -16.81 14.63
C LYS A 96 -14.45 -16.59 15.61
N GLY A 97 -14.50 -15.42 16.25
CA GLY A 97 -15.59 -15.07 17.17
C GLY A 97 -16.95 -15.06 16.47
N LEU A 98 -17.03 -14.46 15.28
CA LEU A 98 -18.26 -14.47 14.47
C LEU A 98 -18.67 -15.88 14.03
N ALA A 99 -17.71 -16.69 13.57
CA ALA A 99 -18.00 -18.05 13.13
C ALA A 99 -18.49 -18.98 14.25
N ALA A 100 -18.15 -18.69 15.52
CA ALA A 100 -18.59 -19.48 16.66
C ALA A 100 -20.03 -19.17 17.12
N VAL A 101 -20.61 -18.04 16.68
CA VAL A 101 -21.97 -17.60 17.08
C VAL A 101 -22.97 -17.59 15.92
N ALA A 102 -22.51 -17.86 14.69
CA ALA A 102 -23.33 -18.05 13.51
C ALA A 102 -23.83 -19.50 13.43
#